data_AF-A0A8J8FQC2-F1
#
_entry.id   AF-A0A8J8FQC2-F1
#
_cell.length_a   1.000
_cell.length_b   1.000
_cell.length_c   1.000
_cell.angle_alpha   90.00
_cell.angle_beta   90.00
_cell.angle_gamma   90.00
#
_symmetry.space_group_name_H-M   'P 1'
#
loop_
_entity.id
_entity.type
_entity.pdbx_description
1 polymer ?
#
loop_
_entity_poly.entity_id
_entity_poly.type
_entity_poly.pdbx_seq_one_letter_code
_entity_poly.pdbx_strand_id
1 'polypeptide(L)'
;MNKTTIVAFLLLISNHISANTLMPEINKIESEWANIYYNKSNSVQGSYFPELLNTTERLCLRHPKAVELKIWQAIIIATNAAFESPFTALESINKAKKILEQTIKDKPTALGGAALVTLGTLYYMTPGWPISFGDQQKAEKLLKRALKINPNSIDSNYFYADFLLNKGDLTKAEKYFKLALNAPSRKKQKFADEQLKKEAKTALLNTELRKLNSGKNRFLSLFTSAKSN
;
A
#
# COMPACT_ATOMS: atom_id res chain seq x y z
N MET A 1 55.64 5.57 -54.22
CA MET A 1 54.74 4.41 -54.25
C MET A 1 54.92 3.68 -52.93
N ASN A 2 53.94 3.73 -52.04
CA ASN A 2 53.71 2.76 -50.95
C ASN A 2 52.31 3.06 -50.37
N LYS A 3 51.40 2.13 -50.63
CA LYS A 3 50.02 2.09 -50.14
C LYS A 3 50.03 1.46 -48.75
N THR A 4 49.31 2.04 -47.79
CA THR A 4 48.72 1.28 -46.67
C THR A 4 47.69 2.14 -45.93
N THR A 5 46.40 1.99 -46.23
CA THR A 5 45.40 1.17 -45.50
C THR A 5 44.79 1.91 -44.29
N ILE A 6 43.63 2.52 -44.52
CA ILE A 6 42.71 3.03 -43.49
C ILE A 6 42.03 1.81 -42.85
N VAL A 7 42.24 1.58 -41.55
CA VAL A 7 41.47 0.60 -40.78
C VAL A 7 40.25 1.32 -40.21
N ALA A 8 39.09 1.10 -40.83
CA ALA A 8 37.81 1.54 -40.31
C ALA A 8 37.39 0.62 -39.15
N PHE A 9 37.46 1.13 -37.91
CA PHE A 9 36.81 0.49 -36.77
C PHE A 9 35.30 0.76 -36.82
N LEU A 10 34.57 -0.14 -37.47
CA LEU A 10 33.13 -0.30 -37.28
C LEU A 10 32.91 -0.93 -35.88
N LEU A 11 32.89 -0.10 -34.85
CA LEU A 11 32.35 -0.51 -33.55
C LEU A 11 30.82 -0.54 -33.67
N LEU A 12 30.33 -1.74 -33.93
CA LEU A 12 28.93 -2.14 -33.78
C LEU A 12 28.41 -1.63 -32.43
N ILE A 13 27.60 -0.58 -32.47
CA ILE A 13 26.81 -0.14 -31.33
C ILE A 13 25.73 -1.21 -31.18
N SER A 14 26.02 -2.22 -30.36
CA SER A 14 25.03 -3.16 -29.86
C SER A 14 23.99 -2.37 -29.08
N ASN A 15 22.91 -1.96 -29.77
CA ASN A 15 21.70 -1.53 -29.11
C ASN A 15 21.19 -2.74 -28.32
N HIS A 16 21.60 -2.86 -27.06
CA HIS A 16 20.92 -3.71 -26.11
C HIS A 16 19.50 -3.16 -25.96
N ILE A 17 18.59 -3.68 -26.77
CA ILE A 17 17.15 -3.61 -26.50
C ILE A 17 16.95 -4.46 -25.24
N SER A 18 17.15 -3.87 -24.06
CA SER A 18 16.66 -4.46 -22.82
C SER A 18 15.14 -4.43 -22.90
N ALA A 19 14.55 -5.52 -23.41
CA ALA A 19 13.16 -5.81 -23.13
C ALA A 19 12.97 -5.67 -21.61
N ASN A 20 12.01 -4.87 -21.17
CA ASN A 20 11.81 -4.55 -19.75
C ASN A 20 11.23 -5.79 -19.02
N THR A 21 12.06 -6.82 -18.83
CA THR A 21 11.74 -8.15 -18.25
C THR A 21 11.34 -8.07 -16.79
N LEU A 22 11.59 -6.94 -16.15
CA LEU A 22 11.30 -6.74 -14.73
C LEU A 22 9.81 -6.53 -14.43
N MET A 23 9.06 -5.91 -15.35
CA MET A 23 7.64 -5.63 -15.10
C MET A 23 6.79 -6.90 -14.97
N PRO A 24 6.97 -7.95 -15.80
CA PRO A 24 6.34 -9.25 -15.58
C PRO A 24 6.62 -9.84 -14.19
N GLU A 25 7.87 -9.78 -13.71
CA GLU A 25 8.25 -10.27 -12.36
C GLU A 25 7.55 -9.49 -11.25
N ILE A 26 7.48 -8.16 -11.37
CA ILE A 26 6.73 -7.31 -10.41
C ILE A 26 5.25 -7.68 -10.39
N ASN A 27 4.62 -7.89 -11.55
CA ASN A 27 3.20 -8.28 -11.59
C ASN A 27 2.98 -9.68 -10.97
N LYS A 28 3.95 -10.59 -11.12
CA LYS A 28 3.90 -11.92 -10.49
C LYS A 28 3.95 -11.81 -8.96
N ILE A 29 4.84 -10.97 -8.42
CA ILE A 29 4.90 -10.69 -6.98
C ILE A 29 3.58 -10.13 -6.47
N GLU A 30 3.02 -9.13 -7.16
CA GLU A 30 1.74 -8.53 -6.81
C GLU A 30 0.60 -9.56 -6.82
N SER A 31 0.52 -10.36 -7.88
CA SER A 31 -0.52 -11.40 -8.02
C SER A 31 -0.40 -12.45 -6.94
N GLU A 32 0.81 -12.89 -6.59
CA GLU A 32 1.03 -13.87 -5.53
C GLU A 32 0.70 -13.28 -4.15
N TRP A 33 1.12 -12.04 -3.88
CA TRP A 33 0.74 -11.33 -2.66
C TRP A 33 -0.79 -11.26 -2.51
N ALA A 34 -1.50 -10.86 -3.57
CA ALA A 34 -2.94 -10.76 -3.56
C ALA A 34 -3.61 -12.13 -3.37
N ASN A 35 -3.10 -13.18 -4.00
CA ASN A 35 -3.58 -14.55 -3.82
C ASN A 35 -3.40 -15.03 -2.38
N ILE A 36 -2.23 -14.80 -1.77
CA ILE A 36 -1.98 -15.14 -0.37
C ILE A 36 -2.95 -14.36 0.52
N TYR A 37 -3.03 -13.04 0.37
CA TYR A 37 -3.82 -12.17 1.24
C TYR A 37 -5.33 -12.43 1.15
N TYR A 38 -5.88 -12.62 -0.06
CA TYR A 38 -7.33 -12.69 -0.28
C TYR A 38 -7.90 -14.11 -0.43
N ASN A 39 -7.12 -15.09 -0.91
CA ASN A 39 -7.65 -16.45 -1.17
C ASN A 39 -7.20 -17.49 -0.14
N LYS A 40 -6.09 -17.28 0.58
CA LYS A 40 -5.63 -18.23 1.60
C LYS A 40 -6.25 -17.93 2.95
N SER A 41 -6.53 -18.97 3.73
CA SER A 41 -6.98 -18.81 5.11
C SER A 41 -5.88 -18.22 5.99
N ASN A 42 -6.27 -17.45 7.00
CA ASN A 42 -5.32 -16.83 7.94
C ASN A 42 -4.36 -17.84 8.59
N SER A 43 -4.81 -19.08 8.80
CA SER A 43 -4.01 -20.17 9.38
C SER A 43 -2.80 -20.59 8.53
N VAL A 44 -2.81 -20.32 7.23
CA VAL A 44 -1.72 -20.71 6.32
C VAL A 44 -0.96 -19.53 5.73
N GLN A 45 -1.50 -18.30 5.78
CA GLN A 45 -0.82 -17.12 5.23
C GLN A 45 0.60 -16.93 5.77
N GLY A 46 0.80 -17.18 7.07
CA GLY A 46 2.11 -17.07 7.74
C GLY A 46 3.19 -18.03 7.23
N SER A 47 2.85 -19.08 6.47
CA SER A 47 3.86 -19.93 5.82
C SER A 47 4.17 -19.53 4.38
N TYR A 48 3.25 -18.86 3.67
CA TYR A 48 3.45 -18.45 2.28
C TYR A 48 4.17 -17.11 2.14
N PHE A 49 3.88 -16.14 3.01
CA PHE A 49 4.53 -14.82 2.93
C PHE A 49 6.05 -14.87 3.08
N PRO A 50 6.66 -15.70 3.96
CA PRO A 50 8.11 -15.85 4.02
C PRO A 50 8.75 -16.33 2.72
N GLU A 51 8.09 -17.24 1.99
CA GLU A 51 8.59 -17.74 0.70
C GLU A 51 8.54 -16.65 -0.39
N LEU A 52 7.44 -15.89 -0.44
CA LEU A 52 7.29 -14.75 -1.35
C LEU A 52 8.31 -13.64 -1.01
N LEU A 53 8.53 -13.37 0.27
CA LEU A 53 9.53 -12.41 0.74
C LEU A 53 10.93 -12.80 0.26
N ASN A 54 11.36 -14.04 0.52
CA ASN A 54 12.67 -14.54 0.11
C ASN A 54 12.88 -14.45 -1.42
N THR A 55 11.84 -14.75 -2.21
CA THR A 55 11.88 -14.59 -3.66
C THR A 55 12.04 -13.12 -4.08
N THR A 56 11.29 -12.23 -3.44
CA THR A 56 11.35 -10.78 -3.69
C THR A 56 12.70 -10.19 -3.29
N GLU A 57 13.28 -10.62 -2.18
CA GLU A 57 14.60 -10.17 -1.72
C GLU A 57 15.71 -10.55 -2.73
N ARG A 58 15.69 -11.78 -3.26
CA ARG A 58 16.62 -12.18 -4.33
C ARG A 58 16.45 -11.34 -5.61
N LEU A 59 15.23 -10.93 -5.94
CA LEU A 59 14.98 -10.02 -7.07
C LEU A 59 15.52 -8.61 -6.79
N CYS A 60 15.32 -8.08 -5.59
CA CYS A 60 15.90 -6.79 -5.17
C CYS A 60 17.43 -6.78 -5.26
N LEU A 61 18.10 -7.88 -4.89
CA LEU A 61 19.55 -8.01 -5.02
C LEU A 61 20.04 -7.97 -6.47
N ARG A 62 19.30 -8.61 -7.39
CA ARG A 62 19.61 -8.58 -8.83
C ARG A 62 19.28 -7.26 -9.51
N HIS A 63 18.32 -6.51 -8.96
CA HIS A 63 17.83 -5.25 -9.51
C HIS A 63 17.85 -4.13 -8.46
N PRO A 64 19.02 -3.71 -7.94
CA PRO A 64 19.12 -2.80 -6.80
C PRO A 64 18.57 -1.39 -7.06
N LYS A 65 18.39 -1.02 -8.33
CA LYS A 65 17.81 0.27 -8.77
C LYS A 65 16.29 0.21 -8.99
N ALA A 66 15.67 -0.97 -8.90
CA ALA A 66 14.23 -1.14 -9.08
C ALA A 66 13.47 -0.70 -7.83
N VAL A 67 13.02 0.55 -7.80
CA VAL A 67 12.27 1.11 -6.68
C VAL A 67 10.96 0.35 -6.45
N GLU A 68 10.28 -0.05 -7.54
CA GLU A 68 9.02 -0.78 -7.49
C GLU A 68 9.15 -2.14 -6.78
N LEU A 69 10.27 -2.85 -6.94
CA LEU A 69 10.54 -4.11 -6.20
C LEU A 69 10.73 -3.86 -4.71
N LYS A 70 11.45 -2.79 -4.34
CA LYS A 70 11.66 -2.42 -2.93
C LYS A 70 10.34 -2.04 -2.26
N ILE A 71 9.42 -1.39 -2.98
CA ILE A 71 8.08 -1.10 -2.48
C ILE A 71 7.32 -2.40 -2.19
N TRP A 72 7.31 -3.35 -3.13
CA TRP A 72 6.70 -4.66 -2.90
C TRP A 72 7.34 -5.44 -1.75
N GLN A 73 8.66 -5.41 -1.64
CA GLN A 73 9.37 -5.99 -0.50
C GLN A 73 8.85 -5.42 0.82
N ALA A 74 8.72 -4.10 0.93
CA ALA A 74 8.22 -3.47 2.15
C ALA A 74 6.74 -3.80 2.43
N ILE A 75 5.90 -3.87 1.40
CA ILE A 75 4.49 -4.31 1.53
C ILE A 75 4.43 -5.73 2.08
N ILE A 76 5.20 -6.66 1.49
CA ILE A 76 5.22 -8.06 1.93
C ILE A 76 5.73 -8.19 3.37
N ILE A 77 6.79 -7.47 3.74
CA ILE A 77 7.29 -7.43 5.12
C ILE A 77 6.19 -6.94 6.07
N ALA A 78 5.52 -5.83 5.72
CA ALA A 78 4.46 -5.26 6.55
C ALA A 78 3.24 -6.19 6.70
N THR A 79 2.84 -6.91 5.64
CA THR A 79 1.75 -7.88 5.73
C THR A 79 2.14 -9.15 6.46
N ASN A 80 3.39 -9.63 6.31
CA ASN A 80 3.89 -10.80 7.03
C ASN A 80 3.96 -10.58 8.54
N ALA A 81 4.23 -9.34 8.98
CA ALA A 81 4.34 -8.99 10.39
C ALA A 81 3.06 -9.33 11.20
N ALA A 82 1.90 -9.44 10.57
CA ALA A 82 0.66 -9.87 11.23
C ALA A 82 0.68 -11.33 11.71
N PHE A 83 1.61 -12.16 11.21
CA PHE A 83 1.76 -13.57 11.54
C PHE A 83 3.01 -13.86 12.40
N GLU A 84 3.75 -12.81 12.75
CA GLU A 84 4.99 -12.92 13.50
C GLU A 84 4.75 -12.70 15.00
N SER A 85 5.72 -13.10 15.83
CA SER A 85 5.71 -12.73 17.25
C SER A 85 5.76 -11.20 17.41
N PRO A 86 5.22 -10.61 18.48
CA PRO A 86 5.18 -9.15 18.64
C PRO A 86 6.55 -8.45 18.49
N PHE A 87 7.62 -9.07 19.00
CA PHE A 87 8.98 -8.51 18.88
C PHE A 87 9.50 -8.56 17.45
N THR A 88 9.32 -9.69 16.76
CA THR A 88 9.70 -9.85 15.35
C THR A 88 8.88 -8.93 14.46
N ALA A 89 7.57 -8.84 14.69
CA ALA A 89 6.66 -7.96 13.96
C ALA A 89 7.11 -6.49 14.07
N LEU A 90 7.52 -6.05 15.27
CA LEU A 90 8.04 -4.69 15.50
C LEU A 90 9.34 -4.42 14.71
N GLU A 91 10.24 -5.40 14.63
CA GLU A 91 11.44 -5.30 13.79
C GLU A 91 11.07 -5.23 12.30
N SER A 92 10.17 -6.10 11.84
CA SER A 92 9.68 -6.16 10.47
C SER A 92 9.04 -4.85 10.01
N ILE A 93 8.12 -4.26 10.79
CA ILE A 93 7.50 -2.97 10.43
C ILE A 93 8.51 -1.82 10.44
N ASN A 94 9.55 -1.87 11.28
CA ASN A 94 10.64 -0.89 11.25
C ASN A 94 11.54 -1.07 10.00
N LYS A 95 11.82 -2.30 9.58
CA LYS A 95 12.52 -2.59 8.31
C LYS A 95 11.70 -2.09 7.12
N ALA A 96 10.41 -2.39 7.08
CA ALA A 96 9.49 -1.89 6.05
C ALA A 96 9.48 -0.36 6.01
N LYS A 97 9.36 0.31 7.16
CA LYS A 97 9.43 1.77 7.27
C LYS A 97 10.69 2.34 6.63
N LYS A 98 11.89 1.82 6.96
CA LYS A 98 13.16 2.31 6.40
C LYS A 98 13.20 2.16 4.87
N ILE A 99 12.73 1.03 4.34
CA ILE A 99 12.65 0.79 2.90
C ILE A 99 11.67 1.79 2.24
N LEU A 100 10.49 2.00 2.84
CA LEU A 100 9.49 2.93 2.33
C LEU A 100 10.00 4.39 2.34
N GLU A 101 10.65 4.82 3.42
CA GLU A 101 11.26 6.15 3.52
C GLU A 101 12.29 6.37 2.39
N GLN A 102 13.13 5.37 2.11
CA GLN A 102 14.10 5.43 1.02
C GLN A 102 13.41 5.47 -0.36
N THR A 103 12.43 4.61 -0.61
CA THR A 103 11.71 4.58 -1.91
C THR A 103 10.90 5.85 -2.16
N ILE A 104 10.34 6.49 -1.12
CA ILE A 104 9.68 7.79 -1.21
C ILE A 104 10.67 8.90 -1.55
N LYS A 105 11.91 8.83 -1.05
CA LYS A 105 12.98 9.76 -1.41
C LYS A 105 13.41 9.56 -2.87
N ASP A 106 13.55 8.32 -3.32
CA ASP A 106 14.05 7.99 -4.65
C ASP A 106 13.03 8.27 -5.76
N LYS A 107 11.78 7.79 -5.59
CA LYS A 107 10.72 7.94 -6.60
C LYS A 107 9.34 7.89 -5.94
N PRO A 108 8.84 9.00 -5.38
CA PRO A 108 7.59 9.02 -4.61
C PRO A 108 6.33 8.68 -5.44
N THR A 109 6.42 8.78 -6.76
CA THR A 109 5.33 8.46 -7.71
C THR A 109 5.32 7.00 -8.17
N ALA A 110 6.34 6.20 -7.78
CA ALA A 110 6.41 4.79 -8.14
C ALA A 110 5.16 4.04 -7.68
N LEU A 111 4.66 3.14 -8.54
CA LEU A 111 3.41 2.40 -8.33
C LEU A 111 2.22 3.29 -7.94
N GLY A 112 2.16 4.51 -8.49
CA GLY A 112 1.06 5.45 -8.21
C GLY A 112 1.05 5.99 -6.78
N GLY A 113 2.21 6.00 -6.09
CA GLY A 113 2.32 6.48 -4.71
C GLY A 113 2.13 5.40 -3.65
N ALA A 114 2.20 4.10 -4.01
CA ALA A 114 2.00 2.99 -3.08
C ALA A 114 2.88 3.09 -1.82
N ALA A 115 4.14 3.53 -1.95
CA ALA A 115 5.02 3.69 -0.80
C ALA A 115 4.48 4.69 0.24
N LEU A 116 3.86 5.79 -0.22
CA LEU A 116 3.23 6.79 0.65
C LEU A 116 1.98 6.23 1.33
N VAL A 117 1.18 5.45 0.60
CA VAL A 117 0.00 4.76 1.14
C VAL A 117 0.43 3.81 2.25
N THR A 118 1.32 2.86 1.95
CA THR A 118 1.78 1.85 2.90
C THR A 118 2.43 2.47 4.13
N LEU A 119 3.32 3.46 3.95
CA LEU A 119 3.96 4.12 5.08
C LEU A 119 2.96 4.94 5.91
N GLY A 120 2.05 5.66 5.26
CA GLY A 120 0.98 6.38 5.93
C GLY A 120 0.11 5.46 6.78
N THR A 121 -0.22 4.29 6.24
CA THR A 121 -0.97 3.22 6.94
C THR A 121 -0.23 2.72 8.17
N LEU A 122 1.05 2.37 8.03
CA LEU A 122 1.87 1.96 9.17
C LEU A 122 1.93 3.02 10.27
N TYR A 123 2.01 4.31 9.92
CA TYR A 123 2.04 5.39 10.91
C TYR A 123 0.76 5.51 11.76
N TYR A 124 -0.43 5.20 11.24
CA TYR A 124 -1.65 5.27 12.06
C TYR A 124 -2.05 3.94 12.72
N MET A 125 -1.55 2.81 12.20
CA MET A 125 -1.86 1.47 12.73
C MET A 125 -0.89 1.00 13.83
N THR A 126 0.28 1.63 13.95
CA THR A 126 1.29 1.22 14.93
C THR A 126 1.25 2.10 16.20
N PRO A 127 1.64 1.56 17.37
CA PRO A 127 1.78 2.36 18.58
C PRO A 127 2.76 3.52 18.41
N GLY A 128 2.53 4.62 19.11
CA GLY A 128 3.48 5.73 19.17
C GLY A 128 4.70 5.44 20.05
N TRP A 129 5.52 6.46 20.23
CA TRP A 129 6.63 6.44 21.18
C TRP A 129 6.12 6.22 22.62
N PRO A 130 6.79 5.40 23.46
CA PRO A 130 8.11 4.80 23.26
C PRO A 130 8.13 3.41 22.61
N ILE A 131 6.97 2.84 22.27
CA ILE A 131 6.87 1.45 21.82
C ILE A 131 7.25 1.30 20.35
N SER A 132 6.76 2.20 19.50
CA SER A 132 7.04 2.18 18.06
C SER A 132 6.98 3.61 17.48
N PHE A 133 6.78 3.73 16.17
CA PHE A 133 6.91 4.98 15.41
C PHE A 133 5.57 5.62 15.02
N GLY A 134 4.45 5.13 15.53
CA GLY A 134 3.12 5.62 15.22
C GLY A 134 2.99 7.13 15.38
N ASP A 135 2.46 7.79 14.36
CA ASP A 135 2.31 9.24 14.30
C ASP A 135 1.17 9.61 13.34
N GLN A 136 0.06 10.02 13.93
CA GLN A 136 -1.17 10.32 13.22
C GLN A 136 -1.05 11.51 12.27
N GLN A 137 -0.20 12.50 12.59
CA GLN A 137 0.00 13.65 11.73
C GLN A 137 0.85 13.29 10.51
N LYS A 138 1.88 12.44 10.70
CA LYS A 138 2.67 11.90 9.58
C LYS A 138 1.82 11.01 8.69
N ALA A 139 0.98 10.14 9.27
CA ALA A 139 0.04 9.33 8.52
C ALA A 139 -0.83 10.18 7.57
N GLU A 140 -1.48 11.21 8.11
CA GLU A 140 -2.34 12.09 7.31
C GLU A 140 -1.57 12.80 6.19
N LYS A 141 -0.38 13.34 6.48
CA LYS A 141 0.45 14.02 5.48
C LYS A 141 0.83 13.08 4.34
N LEU A 142 1.19 11.84 4.63
CA LEU A 142 1.57 10.84 3.63
C LEU A 142 0.38 10.40 2.78
N LEU A 143 -0.76 10.07 3.40
CA LEU A 143 -1.97 9.65 2.71
C LEU A 143 -2.54 10.75 1.81
N LYS A 144 -2.56 12.01 2.28
CA LYS A 144 -2.92 13.16 1.43
C LYS A 144 -1.97 13.34 0.26
N ARG A 145 -0.68 13.08 0.45
CA ARG A 145 0.31 13.17 -0.63
C ARG A 145 0.12 12.03 -1.65
N ALA A 146 -0.24 10.83 -1.21
CA ALA A 146 -0.62 9.74 -2.10
C ALA A 146 -1.84 10.09 -2.97
N LEU A 147 -2.88 10.67 -2.36
CA LEU A 147 -4.07 11.16 -3.09
C LEU A 147 -3.73 12.23 -4.13
N LYS A 148 -2.75 13.11 -3.87
CA LYS A 148 -2.30 14.10 -4.86
C LYS A 148 -1.61 13.45 -6.06
N ILE A 149 -0.89 12.34 -5.84
CA ILE A 149 -0.18 11.61 -6.89
C ILE A 149 -1.17 10.80 -7.74
N ASN A 150 -2.11 10.12 -7.10
CA ASN A 150 -3.12 9.32 -7.79
C ASN A 150 -4.51 9.51 -7.17
N PRO A 151 -5.24 10.59 -7.55
CA PRO A 151 -6.55 10.90 -7.00
C PRO A 151 -7.61 9.82 -7.26
N ASN A 152 -7.43 9.02 -8.31
CA ASN A 152 -8.35 7.96 -8.73
C ASN A 152 -7.86 6.55 -8.34
N SER A 153 -6.86 6.44 -7.45
CA SER A 153 -6.41 5.14 -6.92
C SER A 153 -7.45 4.55 -5.96
N ILE A 154 -7.75 3.26 -6.11
CA ILE A 154 -8.58 2.53 -5.15
C ILE A 154 -7.89 2.54 -3.77
N ASP A 155 -6.60 2.20 -3.72
CA ASP A 155 -5.78 2.11 -2.51
C ASP A 155 -5.72 3.45 -1.75
N SER A 156 -5.35 4.54 -2.43
CA SER A 156 -5.19 5.84 -1.78
C SER A 156 -6.50 6.36 -1.20
N ASN A 157 -7.61 6.18 -1.93
CA ASN A 157 -8.93 6.56 -1.43
C ASN A 157 -9.37 5.65 -0.28
N TYR A 158 -9.16 4.33 -0.38
CA TYR A 158 -9.52 3.38 0.67
C TYR A 158 -8.75 3.65 1.98
N PHE A 159 -7.42 3.70 1.94
CA PHE A 159 -6.62 3.86 3.16
C PHE A 159 -6.74 5.26 3.77
N TYR A 160 -7.00 6.30 2.97
CA TYR A 160 -7.34 7.60 3.54
C TYR A 160 -8.73 7.61 4.20
N ALA A 161 -9.71 6.90 3.62
CA ALA A 161 -11.01 6.72 4.24
C ALA A 161 -10.91 5.93 5.56
N ASP A 162 -10.11 4.87 5.60
CA ASP A 162 -9.86 4.07 6.80
C ASP A 162 -9.18 4.89 7.90
N PHE A 163 -8.17 5.68 7.55
CA PHE A 163 -7.56 6.65 8.46
C PHE A 163 -8.60 7.64 9.04
N LEU A 164 -9.47 8.20 8.20
CA LEU A 164 -10.53 9.13 8.63
C LEU A 164 -11.55 8.44 9.53
N LEU A 165 -11.89 7.17 9.24
CA LEU A 165 -12.77 6.35 10.06
C LEU A 165 -12.14 6.11 11.44
N ASN A 166 -10.85 5.80 11.50
CA ASN A 166 -10.10 5.66 12.76
C ASN A 166 -10.08 6.96 13.58
N LYS A 167 -10.05 8.11 12.90
CA LYS A 167 -10.20 9.45 13.52
C LYS A 167 -11.63 9.82 13.92
N GLY A 168 -12.62 9.00 13.56
CA GLY A 168 -14.03 9.29 13.80
C GLY A 168 -14.68 10.29 12.84
N ASP A 169 -13.98 10.71 11.77
CA ASP A 169 -14.55 11.57 10.73
C ASP A 169 -15.36 10.72 9.73
N LEU A 170 -16.52 10.25 10.20
CA LEU A 170 -17.38 9.33 9.44
C LEU A 170 -17.85 9.95 8.11
N THR A 171 -18.04 11.27 8.07
CA THR A 171 -18.52 11.96 6.86
C THR A 171 -17.45 11.98 5.77
N LYS A 172 -16.19 12.30 6.11
CA LYS A 172 -15.13 12.22 5.10
C LYS A 172 -14.78 10.77 4.77
N ALA A 173 -14.77 9.86 5.74
CA ALA A 173 -14.54 8.44 5.49
C ALA A 173 -15.53 7.88 4.45
N GLU A 174 -16.83 8.15 4.62
CA GLU A 174 -17.87 7.76 3.67
C GLU A 174 -17.58 8.27 2.25
N LYS A 175 -17.22 9.56 2.11
CA LYS A 175 -16.87 10.16 0.83
C LYS A 175 -15.72 9.40 0.14
N TYR A 176 -14.64 9.13 0.86
CA TYR A 176 -13.46 8.49 0.28
C TYR A 176 -13.65 7.00 0.01
N PHE A 177 -14.43 6.27 0.82
CA PHE A 177 -14.82 4.89 0.48
C PHE A 177 -15.67 4.85 -0.80
N LYS A 178 -16.58 5.81 -1.02
CA LYS A 178 -17.34 5.93 -2.28
C LYS A 178 -16.41 6.20 -3.47
N LEU A 179 -15.38 7.02 -3.31
CA LEU A 179 -14.37 7.23 -4.35
C LEU A 179 -13.57 5.96 -4.66
N ALA A 180 -13.16 5.21 -3.63
CA ALA A 180 -12.45 3.94 -3.80
C ALA A 180 -13.31 2.91 -4.54
N LEU A 181 -14.60 2.80 -4.22
CA LEU A 181 -15.53 1.86 -4.85
C LEU A 181 -15.75 2.18 -6.34
N ASN A 182 -15.83 3.47 -6.69
CA ASN A 182 -16.10 3.94 -8.05
C ASN A 182 -14.83 4.11 -8.91
N ALA A 183 -13.64 4.02 -8.32
CA ALA A 183 -12.39 4.14 -9.06
C ALA A 183 -12.23 2.99 -10.08
N PRO A 184 -11.61 3.22 -11.24
CA PRO A 184 -11.42 2.18 -12.26
C PRO A 184 -10.43 1.11 -11.78
N SER A 185 -10.78 -0.17 -11.95
CA SER A 185 -9.87 -1.29 -11.66
C SER A 185 -8.72 -1.32 -12.67
N ARG A 186 -7.49 -1.50 -12.18
CA ARG A 186 -6.26 -1.64 -12.96
C ARG A 186 -6.28 -2.99 -13.67
N LYS A 187 -6.13 -2.99 -15.01
CA LYS A 187 -6.20 -4.21 -15.82
C LYS A 187 -5.29 -5.34 -15.32
N LYS A 188 -4.08 -5.02 -14.87
CA LYS A 188 -3.07 -5.99 -14.40
C LYS A 188 -3.29 -6.45 -12.95
N GLN A 189 -3.98 -5.64 -12.13
CA GLN A 189 -4.20 -5.89 -10.70
C GLN A 189 -5.68 -6.15 -10.41
N LYS A 190 -6.43 -6.59 -11.42
CA LYS A 190 -7.90 -6.67 -11.37
C LYS A 190 -8.37 -7.50 -10.18
N PHE A 191 -7.70 -8.60 -9.88
CA PHE A 191 -8.06 -9.44 -8.74
C PHE A 191 -7.96 -8.67 -7.41
N ALA A 192 -6.81 -8.06 -7.11
CA ALA A 192 -6.63 -7.27 -5.89
C ALA A 192 -7.61 -6.08 -5.82
N ASP A 193 -7.81 -5.38 -6.93
CA ASP A 193 -8.70 -4.22 -7.01
C ASP A 193 -10.17 -4.58 -6.74
N GLU A 194 -10.66 -5.70 -7.27
CA GLU A 194 -12.01 -6.15 -6.99
C GLU A 194 -12.19 -6.58 -5.52
N GLN A 195 -11.15 -7.13 -4.88
CA GLN A 195 -11.22 -7.46 -3.45
C GLN A 195 -11.19 -6.20 -2.58
N LEU A 196 -10.29 -5.26 -2.86
CA LEU A 196 -10.23 -3.99 -2.12
C LEU A 196 -11.51 -3.16 -2.29
N LYS A 197 -12.17 -3.23 -3.45
CA LYS A 197 -13.51 -2.63 -3.64
C LYS A 197 -14.58 -3.30 -2.79
N LYS A 198 -14.55 -4.62 -2.60
CA LYS A 198 -15.47 -5.31 -1.68
C LYS A 198 -15.21 -4.87 -0.24
N GLU A 199 -13.95 -4.73 0.17
CA GLU A 199 -13.59 -4.19 1.49
C GLU A 199 -14.10 -2.75 1.64
N ALA A 200 -13.91 -1.90 0.62
CA ALA A 200 -14.42 -0.53 0.60
C ALA A 200 -15.94 -0.48 0.75
N LYS A 201 -16.67 -1.37 0.07
CA LYS A 201 -18.13 -1.48 0.18
C LYS A 201 -18.56 -1.86 1.59
N THR A 202 -17.90 -2.84 2.21
CA THR A 202 -18.19 -3.26 3.59
C THR A 202 -17.88 -2.16 4.58
N ALA A 203 -16.73 -1.49 4.46
CA ALA A 203 -16.33 -0.39 5.31
C ALA A 203 -17.29 0.82 5.19
N LEU A 204 -17.74 1.11 3.96
CA LEU A 204 -18.75 2.13 3.69
C LEU A 204 -20.07 1.83 4.42
N LEU A 205 -20.60 0.62 4.27
CA LEU A 205 -21.84 0.21 4.93
C LEU A 205 -21.73 0.35 6.45
N ASN A 206 -20.63 -0.13 7.04
CA ASN A 206 -20.38 -0.01 8.48
C ASN A 206 -20.28 1.47 8.92
N THR A 207 -19.70 2.33 8.09
CA THR A 207 -19.59 3.77 8.35
C THR A 207 -20.97 4.44 8.33
N GLU A 208 -21.81 4.12 7.35
CA GLU A 208 -23.18 4.62 7.23
C GLU A 208 -24.05 4.17 8.42
N LEU A 209 -23.94 2.89 8.83
CA LEU A 209 -24.62 2.38 10.03
C LEU A 209 -24.21 3.11 11.32
N ARG A 210 -22.90 3.38 11.50
CA ARG A 210 -22.41 4.16 12.65
C ARG A 210 -23.01 5.57 12.66
N LYS A 211 -23.06 6.25 11.52
CA LYS A 211 -23.66 7.59 11.40
C LYS A 211 -25.14 7.58 11.77
N LEU A 212 -25.90 6.60 11.27
CA LEU A 212 -27.32 6.45 11.60
C LEU A 212 -27.55 6.26 13.10
N ASN A 213 -26.75 5.40 13.74
CA ASN A 213 -26.85 5.14 15.18
C ASN A 213 -26.45 6.38 16.01
N SER A 214 -25.40 7.10 15.63
CA SER A 214 -25.04 8.36 16.29
C SER A 214 -26.16 9.41 16.17
N GLY A 215 -26.83 9.50 15.02
CA GLY A 215 -27.99 10.37 14.82
C GLY A 215 -29.17 9.98 15.71
N LYS A 216 -29.51 8.68 15.78
CA LYS A 216 -30.55 8.16 16.67
C LYS A 216 -30.24 8.44 18.13
N ASN A 217 -29.02 8.18 18.58
CA ASN A 217 -28.60 8.45 19.96
C ASN A 217 -28.69 9.94 20.31
N ARG A 218 -28.25 10.82 19.38
CA ARG A 218 -28.37 12.26 19.56
C ARG A 218 -29.83 12.69 19.65
N PHE A 219 -30.69 12.18 18.77
CA PHE A 219 -32.14 12.46 18.82
C PHE A 219 -32.76 12.00 20.15
N LEU A 220 -32.48 10.77 20.58
CA LEU A 220 -32.98 10.22 21.85
C LEU A 220 -32.51 11.04 23.06
N SER A 221 -31.27 11.52 23.06
CA SER A 221 -30.72 12.34 24.14
C SER A 221 -31.49 13.65 24.38
N LEU A 222 -32.13 14.21 23.34
CA LEU A 222 -32.95 15.42 23.45
C LEU A 222 -34.23 15.19 24.26
N PHE A 223 -34.76 13.96 24.28
CA PHE A 223 -35.99 13.63 25.01
C PHE A 223 -35.72 13.19 26.45
N THR A 224 -34.51 12.67 26.74
CA THR A 224 -34.13 12.29 28.11
C THR A 224 -33.79 13.51 28.96
N SER A 225 -33.22 14.57 28.38
CA SER A 225 -32.96 15.83 29.10
C SER A 225 -34.23 16.65 29.39
N ALA A 226 -35.32 16.41 28.66
CA ALA A 226 -36.59 17.13 28.83
C ALA A 226 -37.45 16.59 29.97
N LYS A 227 -37.14 15.40 30.51
CA LYS A 227 -37.90 14.76 31.60
C LYS A 227 -37.28 14.94 33.00
N SER A 228 -36.14 15.63 33.09
CA SER A 228 -35.37 15.79 34.34
C SER A 228 -35.50 17.16 34.99
N ASN A 229 -36.53 17.96 34.66
CA ASN A 229 -36.85 19.23 35.30
C ASN A 229 -38.26 19.19 35.89
#